data_AF-R7UI90-F1
#
_entry.id   AF-R7UI90-F1
#
_cell.length_a   1.000
_cell.length_b   1.000
_cell.length_c   1.000
_cell.angle_alpha   90.00
_cell.angle_beta   90.00
_cell.angle_gamma   90.00
#
_symmetry.space_group_name_H-M   'P 1'
#
loop_
_entity.id
_entity.type
_entity.pdbx_description
1 polymer ?
#
loop_
_entity_poly.entity_id
_entity_poly.type
_entity_poly.pdbx_seq_one_letter_code
_entity_poly.pdbx_strand_id
1 'polypeptide(L)'
;MSGRRKPPNRLVDTHFFGKRGPIELASTLLNTNSTRHLGGFDSSDWVEFVAGLFADPSRPIVSYKAALKQLLRQRKLLVSELIDPDGRSLLMRAVLSQNIAAMRVIFWLGLWSYCIDHRVPECSYGPYIGMDVTEMSRKFSRSVKAKNELKVLTEQEKSLSELLKAARAGRYKTIQNMIQNCRNHDLNKLIRVRDSLGNSALHHACVSGSVSTVKLLIEQGCNVKAVNHQENNLLHITVLYGRPVVLKELLKHKDIRVEEKNQA
;
A
#
# COMPACT_ATOMS: atom_id res chain seq x y z
N MET A 1 -23.77 34.59 -39.76
CA MET A 1 -23.86 33.51 -38.73
C MET A 1 -23.46 32.20 -39.41
N SER A 2 -22.16 31.91 -39.49
CA SER A 2 -21.45 30.95 -38.63
C SER A 2 -21.97 29.50 -38.72
N GLY A 3 -21.39 28.72 -39.63
CA GLY A 3 -21.51 27.27 -39.67
C GLY A 3 -20.20 26.65 -40.16
N ARG A 4 -19.14 26.72 -39.35
CA ARG A 4 -17.87 26.02 -39.63
C ARG A 4 -18.11 24.51 -39.54
N ARG A 5 -18.26 23.82 -40.67
CA ARG A 5 -18.04 22.36 -40.74
C ARG A 5 -16.53 22.13 -40.81
N LYS A 6 -15.97 21.51 -39.76
CA LYS A 6 -14.58 21.04 -39.73
C LYS A 6 -14.39 20.01 -40.87
N PRO A 7 -13.24 19.99 -41.57
CA PRO A 7 -12.90 18.87 -42.44
C PRO A 7 -12.78 17.58 -41.60
N PRO A 8 -13.04 16.41 -42.17
CA PRO A 8 -12.94 15.16 -41.44
C PRO A 8 -11.52 15.02 -40.91
N ASN A 9 -11.40 14.85 -39.59
CA ASN A 9 -10.13 14.53 -38.95
C ASN A 9 -9.54 13.34 -39.70
N ARG A 10 -8.35 13.52 -40.30
CA ARG A 10 -7.48 12.43 -40.68
C ARG A 10 -7.43 11.48 -39.49
N LEU A 11 -7.96 10.28 -39.69
CA LEU A 11 -7.59 9.11 -38.91
C LEU A 11 -6.06 9.10 -38.95
N VAL A 12 -5.44 9.48 -37.84
CA VAL A 12 -4.03 9.22 -37.65
C VAL A 12 -4.01 7.72 -37.46
N ASP A 13 -3.62 7.02 -38.52
CA ASP A 13 -3.32 5.60 -38.48
C ASP A 13 -2.34 5.33 -37.33
N THR A 14 -2.87 4.90 -36.19
CA THR A 14 -2.10 4.45 -35.01
C THR A 14 -1.64 3.00 -35.17
N HIS A 15 -1.67 2.49 -36.41
CA HIS A 15 -1.12 1.19 -36.76
C HIS A 15 0.18 1.38 -37.51
N PHE A 16 1.31 1.58 -36.81
CA PHE A 16 2.63 1.17 -37.31
C PHE A 16 3.70 1.43 -36.23
N PHE A 17 3.87 0.49 -35.30
CA PHE A 17 5.15 -0.05 -34.83
C PHE A 17 4.83 -1.30 -34.00
N GLY A 18 5.51 -2.41 -34.32
CA GLY A 18 5.20 -3.75 -33.83
C GLY A 18 5.12 -3.90 -32.30
N LYS A 19 4.28 -4.86 -31.91
CA LYS A 19 4.00 -5.37 -30.56
C LYS A 19 5.25 -5.53 -29.67
N ARG A 20 5.74 -4.47 -29.05
CA ARG A 20 6.65 -4.59 -27.90
C ARG A 20 5.80 -4.76 -26.66
N GLY A 21 5.90 -5.91 -26.02
CA GLY A 21 5.19 -6.19 -24.77
C GLY A 21 5.66 -5.27 -23.63
N PRO A 22 4.88 -5.15 -22.54
CA PRO A 22 5.23 -4.29 -21.40
C PRO A 22 6.64 -4.55 -20.84
N ILE A 23 7.08 -5.81 -20.84
CA ILE A 23 8.41 -6.22 -20.37
C ILE A 23 9.54 -5.65 -21.25
N GLU A 24 9.38 -5.68 -22.58
CA GLU A 24 10.36 -5.14 -23.52
C GLU A 24 10.43 -3.60 -23.45
N LEU A 25 9.27 -2.96 -23.20
CA LEU A 25 9.20 -1.52 -22.98
C LEU A 25 9.93 -1.12 -21.70
N ALA A 26 9.88 -1.95 -20.65
CA ALA A 26 10.63 -1.70 -19.43
C ALA A 26 12.15 -1.78 -19.65
N SER A 27 12.61 -2.78 -20.40
CA SER A 27 14.02 -2.88 -20.83
C SER A 27 14.45 -1.69 -21.69
N THR A 28 13.56 -1.23 -22.58
CA THR A 28 13.79 -0.05 -23.41
C THR A 28 13.92 1.21 -22.56
N LEU A 29 13.08 1.38 -21.54
CA LEU A 29 13.17 2.51 -20.61
C LEU A 29 14.49 2.50 -19.83
N LEU A 30 14.94 1.35 -19.32
CA LEU A 30 16.19 1.24 -18.57
C LEU A 30 17.43 1.58 -19.41
N ASN A 31 17.36 1.34 -20.73
CA ASN A 31 18.46 1.63 -21.66
C ASN A 31 18.44 3.09 -22.14
N THR A 32 17.25 3.65 -22.40
CA THR A 32 17.10 4.91 -23.15
C THR A 32 16.55 6.07 -22.31
N ASN A 33 16.03 5.80 -21.11
CA ASN A 33 15.24 6.74 -20.30
C ASN A 33 14.03 7.34 -21.04
N SER A 34 13.59 6.73 -22.15
CA SER A 34 12.46 7.20 -22.94
C SER A 34 11.15 6.56 -22.48
N THR A 35 10.15 7.39 -22.21
CA THR A 35 8.79 7.01 -21.82
C THR A 35 7.76 7.26 -22.93
N ARG A 36 8.23 7.62 -24.13
CA ARG A 36 7.38 7.97 -25.29
C ARG A 36 6.46 6.84 -25.72
N HIS A 37 6.86 5.60 -25.42
CA HIS A 37 6.15 4.38 -25.82
C HIS A 37 5.21 3.85 -24.71
N LEU A 38 5.11 4.53 -23.56
CA LEU A 38 4.24 4.14 -22.44
C LEU A 38 2.88 4.84 -22.52
N GLY A 39 2.30 4.94 -23.73
CA GLY A 39 1.00 5.56 -23.94
C GLY A 39 -0.07 4.48 -24.08
N GLY A 40 -1.19 4.64 -23.39
CA GLY A 40 -2.34 3.72 -23.52
C GLY A 40 -2.24 2.42 -22.71
N PHE A 41 -1.35 2.35 -21.71
CA PHE A 41 -1.29 1.21 -20.79
C PHE A 41 -2.55 1.16 -19.94
N ASP A 42 -3.14 -0.03 -19.82
CA ASP A 42 -4.13 -0.32 -18.79
C ASP A 42 -3.46 -0.77 -17.48
N SER A 43 -4.26 -1.11 -16.47
CA SER A 43 -3.76 -1.54 -15.17
C SER A 43 -2.95 -2.83 -15.25
N SER A 44 -3.21 -3.73 -16.21
CA SER A 44 -2.48 -4.99 -16.38
C SER A 44 -1.15 -4.77 -17.08
N ASP A 45 -1.09 -3.89 -18.07
CA ASP A 45 0.15 -3.53 -18.78
C ASP A 45 1.16 -2.89 -17.83
N TRP A 46 0.70 -2.03 -16.92
CA TRP A 46 1.56 -1.41 -15.91
C TRP A 46 2.22 -2.44 -15.00
N VAL A 47 1.53 -3.54 -14.72
CA VAL A 47 2.01 -4.61 -13.85
C VAL A 47 3.14 -5.38 -14.51
N GLU A 48 2.95 -5.80 -15.76
CA GLU A 48 3.97 -6.49 -16.52
C GLU A 48 5.16 -5.58 -16.83
N PHE A 49 4.90 -4.29 -17.07
CA PHE A 49 5.94 -3.30 -17.26
C PHE A 49 6.81 -3.13 -16.01
N VAL A 50 6.18 -2.96 -14.85
CA VAL A 50 6.89 -2.89 -13.57
C VAL A 50 7.62 -4.22 -13.30
N ALA A 51 7.07 -5.36 -13.73
CA ALA A 51 7.76 -6.66 -13.69
C ALA A 51 9.09 -6.61 -14.44
N GLY A 52 9.02 -6.24 -15.72
CA GLY A 52 10.18 -6.17 -16.59
C GLY A 52 11.19 -5.14 -16.11
N LEU A 53 10.73 -4.07 -15.44
CA LEU A 53 11.62 -3.03 -14.94
C LEU A 53 12.62 -3.61 -13.95
N PHE A 54 12.20 -4.54 -13.08
CA PHE A 54 13.02 -5.08 -11.99
C PHE A 54 13.43 -6.55 -12.17
N ALA A 55 13.05 -7.17 -13.28
CA ALA A 55 13.36 -8.57 -13.61
C ALA A 55 14.87 -8.84 -13.73
N ASP A 56 15.67 -7.83 -14.09
CA ASP A 56 17.10 -8.00 -14.34
C ASP A 56 17.98 -7.38 -13.23
N PRO A 57 18.39 -8.16 -12.22
CA PRO A 57 19.18 -7.65 -11.10
C PRO A 57 20.60 -7.23 -11.49
N SER A 58 21.08 -7.57 -12.70
CA SER A 58 22.42 -7.22 -13.17
C SER A 58 22.54 -5.75 -13.60
N ARG A 59 21.41 -5.08 -13.82
CA ARG A 59 21.40 -3.70 -14.33
C ARG A 59 21.97 -2.70 -13.32
N PRO A 60 22.70 -1.68 -13.80
CA PRO A 60 23.31 -0.69 -12.93
C PRO A 60 22.26 0.19 -12.26
N ILE A 61 22.53 0.59 -11.02
CA ILE A 61 21.69 1.48 -10.19
C ILE A 61 21.32 2.77 -10.92
N VAL A 62 22.22 3.29 -11.76
CA VAL A 62 22.03 4.54 -12.50
C VAL A 62 20.88 4.43 -13.50
N SER A 63 20.74 3.30 -14.19
CA SER A 63 19.64 3.04 -15.13
C SER A 63 18.28 3.04 -14.43
N TYR A 64 18.18 2.31 -13.32
CA TYR A 64 16.99 2.29 -12.47
C TYR A 64 16.60 3.69 -11.97
N LYS A 65 17.59 4.42 -11.47
CA LYS A 65 17.41 5.77 -10.93
C LYS A 65 16.92 6.75 -12.00
N ALA A 66 17.46 6.68 -13.20
CA ALA A 66 17.07 7.57 -14.29
C ALA A 66 15.66 7.23 -14.81
N ALA A 67 15.36 5.94 -15.00
CA ALA A 67 14.05 5.44 -15.41
C ALA A 67 12.94 5.85 -14.43
N LEU A 68 13.10 5.57 -13.12
CA LEU A 68 12.10 5.90 -12.11
C LEU A 68 11.89 7.41 -11.95
N LYS A 69 12.97 8.21 -11.99
CA LYS A 69 12.84 9.67 -11.97
C LYS A 69 12.04 10.19 -13.16
N GLN A 70 12.24 9.61 -14.33
CA GLN A 70 11.53 10.02 -15.54
C GLN A 70 10.04 9.67 -15.46
N LEU A 71 9.71 8.48 -14.97
CA LEU A 71 8.33 8.06 -14.77
C LEU A 71 7.60 8.95 -13.76
N LEU A 72 8.24 9.28 -12.63
CA LEU A 72 7.68 10.17 -11.61
C LEU A 72 7.45 11.59 -12.15
N ARG A 73 8.40 12.14 -12.91
CA ARG A 73 8.27 13.48 -13.53
C ARG A 73 7.06 13.57 -14.45
N GLN A 74 6.77 12.50 -15.18
CA GLN A 74 5.65 12.46 -16.11
C GLN A 74 4.34 12.02 -15.44
N ARG A 75 4.33 11.78 -14.12
CA ARG A 75 3.21 11.21 -13.38
C ARG A 75 2.67 9.92 -13.99
N LYS A 76 3.53 9.19 -14.71
CA LYS A 76 3.19 7.89 -15.33
C LYS A 76 3.30 6.73 -14.34
N LEU A 77 3.95 6.96 -13.21
CA LEU A 77 3.92 6.05 -12.08
C LEU A 77 3.05 6.74 -11.02
N LEU A 78 1.75 6.50 -11.04
CA LEU A 78 0.90 6.96 -9.95
C LEU A 78 1.22 6.12 -8.72
N VAL A 79 1.24 6.76 -7.56
CA VAL A 79 1.51 6.10 -6.28
C VAL A 79 0.54 4.93 -6.03
N SER A 80 -0.69 5.06 -6.50
CA SER A 80 -1.74 4.03 -6.43
C SER A 80 -1.55 2.84 -7.37
N GLU A 81 -0.67 2.95 -8.38
CA GLU A 81 -0.38 1.89 -9.37
C GLU A 81 0.87 1.08 -9.00
N LEU A 82 1.45 1.33 -7.82
CA LEU A 82 2.65 0.65 -7.33
C LEU A 82 2.38 -0.75 -6.78
N ILE A 83 1.18 -1.29 -7.04
CA ILE A 83 0.65 -2.52 -6.49
C ILE A 83 0.23 -3.40 -7.67
N ASP A 84 0.69 -4.66 -7.70
CA ASP A 84 0.26 -5.62 -8.72
C ASP A 84 -1.16 -6.21 -8.41
N PRO A 85 -1.79 -6.96 -9.33
CA PRO A 85 -3.10 -7.55 -9.14
C PRO A 85 -3.12 -8.60 -8.02
N ASP A 86 -1.95 -9.16 -7.70
CA ASP A 86 -1.75 -10.03 -6.54
C ASP A 86 -1.63 -9.23 -5.22
N GLY A 87 -1.64 -7.90 -5.27
CA GLY A 87 -1.53 -7.01 -4.11
C GLY A 87 -0.09 -6.69 -3.67
N ARG A 88 0.93 -7.03 -4.47
CA ARG A 88 2.36 -6.82 -4.14
C ARG A 88 2.82 -5.42 -4.49
N SER A 89 3.49 -4.77 -3.55
CA SER A 89 4.13 -3.47 -3.81
C SER A 89 5.39 -3.57 -4.68
N LEU A 90 5.77 -2.44 -5.28
CA LEU A 90 7.05 -2.25 -5.98
C LEU A 90 8.26 -2.77 -5.18
N LEU A 91 8.29 -2.44 -3.88
CA LEU A 91 9.35 -2.87 -2.98
C LEU A 91 9.33 -4.40 -2.81
N MET A 92 8.16 -4.99 -2.63
CA MET A 92 8.00 -6.43 -2.48
C MET A 92 8.56 -7.21 -3.69
N ARG A 93 8.30 -6.70 -4.90
CA ARG A 93 8.82 -7.31 -6.14
C ARG A 93 10.35 -7.25 -6.23
N ALA A 94 10.93 -6.09 -5.92
CA ALA A 94 12.38 -5.92 -5.89
C ALA A 94 13.06 -6.84 -4.87
N VAL A 95 12.38 -7.14 -3.76
CA VAL A 95 12.89 -8.07 -2.75
C VAL A 95 12.77 -9.51 -3.20
N LEU A 96 11.63 -9.93 -3.75
CA LEU A 96 11.44 -11.30 -4.29
C LEU A 96 12.42 -11.61 -5.41
N SER A 97 12.72 -10.63 -6.28
CA SER A 97 13.72 -10.78 -7.34
C SER A 97 15.17 -10.62 -6.85
N GLN A 98 15.38 -10.41 -5.55
CA GLN A 98 16.69 -10.14 -4.93
C GLN A 98 17.45 -8.99 -5.60
N ASN A 99 16.71 -8.02 -6.16
CA ASN A 99 17.28 -6.90 -6.90
C ASN A 99 17.68 -5.77 -5.93
N ILE A 100 18.88 -5.90 -5.37
CA ILE A 100 19.44 -4.95 -4.39
C ILE A 100 19.54 -3.53 -5.00
N ALA A 101 19.87 -3.42 -6.29
CA ALA A 101 19.97 -2.14 -6.98
C ALA A 101 18.63 -1.41 -7.00
N ALA A 102 17.56 -2.11 -7.34
CA ALA A 102 16.19 -1.60 -7.31
C ALA A 102 15.77 -1.16 -5.92
N MET A 103 15.97 -2.02 -4.91
CA MET A 103 15.66 -1.68 -3.51
C MET A 103 16.35 -0.38 -3.09
N ARG A 104 17.65 -0.23 -3.41
CA ARG A 104 18.41 0.99 -3.08
C ARG A 104 17.81 2.24 -3.71
N VAL A 105 17.35 2.16 -4.96
CA VAL A 105 16.73 3.30 -5.64
C VAL A 105 15.36 3.63 -5.06
N ILE A 106 14.55 2.62 -4.72
CA ILE A 106 13.25 2.80 -4.06
C ILE A 106 13.41 3.50 -2.71
N PHE A 107 14.37 3.05 -1.89
CA PHE A 107 14.70 3.70 -0.62
C PHE A 107 15.22 5.13 -0.83
N TRP A 108 16.13 5.32 -1.79
CA TRP A 108 16.73 6.61 -2.07
C TRP A 108 15.72 7.67 -2.55
N LEU A 109 14.72 7.26 -3.33
CA LEU A 109 13.64 8.11 -3.82
C LEU A 109 12.51 8.31 -2.79
N GLY A 110 12.56 7.63 -1.64
CA GLY A 110 11.47 7.68 -0.65
C GLY A 110 10.18 7.00 -1.12
N LEU A 111 10.23 6.19 -2.19
CA LEU A 111 9.06 5.48 -2.72
C LEU A 111 8.62 4.32 -1.81
N TRP A 112 9.51 3.88 -0.93
CA TRP A 112 9.27 2.80 0.01
C TRP A 112 8.06 3.06 0.91
N SER A 113 7.79 4.32 1.29
CA SER A 113 6.68 4.66 2.20
C SER A 113 5.31 4.34 1.62
N TYR A 114 5.20 4.24 0.29
CA TYR A 114 3.98 3.84 -0.41
C TYR A 114 3.89 2.33 -0.64
N CYS A 115 4.94 1.59 -0.28
CA CYS A 115 5.09 0.17 -0.56
C CYS A 115 5.00 -0.72 0.70
N ILE A 116 5.03 -0.12 1.90
CA ILE A 116 5.11 -0.84 3.19
C ILE A 116 3.81 -1.46 3.65
N ASP A 117 2.65 -0.97 3.19
CA ASP A 117 1.35 -1.43 3.66
C ASP A 117 0.90 -2.75 2.97
N HIS A 118 1.74 -3.31 2.10
CA HIS A 118 1.42 -4.50 1.31
C HIS A 118 2.03 -5.74 1.94
N ARG A 119 1.19 -6.75 2.21
CA ARG A 119 1.64 -8.06 2.67
C ARG A 119 2.21 -8.84 1.49
N VAL A 120 3.14 -9.75 1.77
CA VAL A 120 3.49 -10.84 0.85
C VAL A 120 2.21 -11.65 0.63
N PRO A 121 1.65 -11.69 -0.60
CA PRO A 121 0.54 -12.58 -0.89
C PRO A 121 1.01 -14.00 -0.60
N GLU A 122 0.09 -14.87 -0.17
CA GLU A 122 0.38 -16.28 0.07
C GLU A 122 0.83 -16.95 -1.24
N CYS A 123 2.11 -16.81 -1.57
CA CYS A 123 2.71 -17.33 -2.79
C CYS A 123 4.07 -17.93 -2.41
N SER A 124 4.01 -19.20 -2.03
CA SER A 124 4.89 -20.29 -2.48
C SER A 124 6.36 -19.99 -2.80
N TYR A 125 7.12 -19.34 -1.93
CA TYR A 125 8.59 -19.27 -2.08
C TYR A 125 9.32 -19.40 -0.73
N GLY A 126 9.56 -20.65 -0.33
CA GLY A 126 10.66 -21.00 0.57
C GLY A 126 10.62 -20.40 1.99
N PRO A 127 11.79 -20.12 2.62
CA PRO A 127 11.92 -19.81 4.05
C PRO A 127 11.45 -18.39 4.44
N TYR A 128 10.67 -17.72 3.59
CA TYR A 128 10.24 -16.32 3.79
C TYR A 128 8.73 -16.17 3.98
N ILE A 129 8.02 -17.28 4.13
CA ILE A 129 6.58 -17.34 4.41
C ILE A 129 6.30 -16.62 5.73
N GLY A 130 5.34 -15.70 5.71
CA GLY A 130 4.89 -14.96 6.91
C GLY A 130 5.74 -13.75 7.29
N MET A 131 6.90 -13.52 6.67
CA MET A 131 7.68 -12.29 6.84
C MET A 131 7.00 -11.11 6.14
N ASP A 132 7.03 -9.92 6.75
CA ASP A 132 6.55 -8.69 6.11
C ASP A 132 7.64 -8.04 5.23
N VAL A 133 7.22 -7.07 4.40
CA VAL A 133 8.10 -6.38 3.44
C VAL A 133 9.25 -5.66 4.14
N THR A 134 9.06 -5.19 5.37
CA THR A 134 10.06 -4.45 6.12
C THR A 134 11.09 -5.40 6.76
N GLU A 135 10.67 -6.56 7.25
CA GLU A 135 11.54 -7.63 7.72
C GLU A 135 12.39 -8.22 6.60
N MET A 136 11.76 -8.48 5.45
CA MET A 136 12.47 -8.94 4.27
C MET A 136 13.46 -7.87 3.78
N SER A 137 13.03 -6.61 3.68
CA SER A 137 13.90 -5.50 3.28
C SER A 137 15.09 -5.32 4.22
N ARG A 138 14.93 -5.54 5.52
CA ARG A 138 16.01 -5.46 6.52
C ARG A 138 17.06 -6.56 6.33
N LYS A 139 16.62 -7.79 6.03
CA LYS A 139 17.50 -8.94 5.79
C LYS A 139 18.39 -8.71 4.57
N PHE A 140 17.87 -8.08 3.52
CA PHE A 140 18.59 -7.87 2.25
C PHE A 140 19.26 -6.48 2.13
N SER A 141 18.81 -5.47 2.87
CA SER A 141 19.35 -4.11 2.78
C SER A 141 20.70 -3.97 3.48
N ARG A 142 21.73 -3.56 2.71
CA ARG A 142 23.05 -3.18 3.24
C ARG A 142 23.22 -1.67 3.49
N SER A 143 22.26 -0.86 3.06
CA SER A 143 22.35 0.62 3.13
C SER A 143 22.12 1.12 4.55
N VAL A 144 23.04 1.93 5.09
CA VAL A 144 22.91 2.53 6.43
C VAL A 144 21.69 3.45 6.53
N LYS A 145 21.44 4.28 5.51
CA LYS A 145 20.25 5.14 5.47
C LYS A 145 18.96 4.32 5.49
N ALA A 146 18.90 3.27 4.66
CA ALA A 146 17.74 2.37 4.63
C ALA A 146 17.61 1.60 5.94
N LYS A 147 18.71 1.15 6.56
CA LYS A 147 18.69 0.48 7.87
C LYS A 147 18.20 1.40 8.99
N ASN A 148 18.57 2.67 8.97
CA ASN A 148 18.10 3.65 9.96
C ASN A 148 16.61 3.97 9.76
N GLU A 149 16.18 4.18 8.52
CA GLU A 149 14.75 4.36 8.20
C GLU A 149 13.96 3.09 8.56
N LEU A 150 14.46 1.90 8.20
CA LEU A 150 13.88 0.60 8.60
C LEU A 150 13.89 0.38 10.11
N LYS A 151 14.88 0.88 10.86
CA LYS A 151 14.92 0.77 12.32
C LYS A 151 13.83 1.64 12.95
N VAL A 152 13.71 2.88 12.51
CA VAL A 152 12.60 3.76 12.91
C VAL A 152 11.26 3.11 12.56
N LEU A 153 11.16 2.48 11.38
CA LEU A 153 9.97 1.72 10.99
C LEU A 153 9.74 0.51 11.89
N THR A 154 10.75 -0.23 12.33
CA THR A 154 10.51 -1.36 13.26
C THR A 154 10.06 -0.92 14.64
N GLU A 155 10.58 0.21 15.12
CA GLU A 155 10.14 0.78 16.39
C GLU A 155 8.71 1.34 16.26
N GLN A 156 8.39 1.95 15.11
CA GLN A 156 7.02 2.29 14.74
C GLN A 156 6.16 1.02 14.63
N GLU A 157 6.46 0.02 13.82
CA GLU A 157 5.73 -1.25 13.67
C GLU A 157 5.50 -1.95 15.00
N LYS A 158 6.47 -1.92 15.91
CA LYS A 158 6.27 -2.38 17.28
C LYS A 158 5.20 -1.55 18.00
N SER A 159 5.28 -0.23 17.96
CA SER A 159 4.25 0.63 18.56
C SER A 159 2.88 0.51 17.86
N LEU A 160 2.84 0.29 16.55
CA LEU A 160 1.65 0.01 15.75
C LEU A 160 1.03 -1.34 16.17
N SER A 161 1.85 -2.38 16.34
CA SER A 161 1.45 -3.68 16.89
C SER A 161 0.96 -3.57 18.33
N GLU A 162 1.61 -2.76 19.15
CA GLU A 162 1.19 -2.47 20.52
C GLU A 162 -0.15 -1.75 20.56
N LEU A 163 -0.44 -0.85 19.62
CA LEU A 163 -1.74 -0.19 19.52
C LEU A 163 -2.84 -1.22 19.28
N LEU A 164 -2.66 -2.10 18.29
CA LEU A 164 -3.65 -3.13 17.99
C LEU A 164 -3.89 -4.05 19.20
N LYS A 165 -2.82 -4.46 19.90
CA LYS A 165 -2.90 -5.24 21.14
C LYS A 165 -3.63 -4.49 22.25
N ALA A 166 -3.32 -3.20 22.43
CA ALA A 166 -3.97 -2.35 23.42
C ALA A 166 -5.46 -2.15 23.11
N ALA A 167 -5.80 -1.96 21.83
CA ALA A 167 -7.18 -1.84 21.36
C ALA A 167 -7.96 -3.13 21.58
N ARG A 168 -7.37 -4.29 21.27
CA ARG A 168 -7.98 -5.61 21.52
C ARG A 168 -8.23 -5.87 23.01
N ALA A 169 -7.32 -5.38 23.85
CA ALA A 169 -7.44 -5.45 25.31
C ALA A 169 -8.32 -4.33 25.91
N GLY A 170 -8.83 -3.39 25.11
CA GLY A 170 -9.66 -2.28 25.59
C GLY A 170 -8.92 -1.28 26.51
N ARG A 171 -7.59 -1.20 26.42
CA ARG A 171 -6.76 -0.38 27.31
C ARG A 171 -6.79 1.10 26.89
N TYR A 172 -7.87 1.80 27.25
CA TYR A 172 -8.06 3.22 26.93
C TYR A 172 -6.84 4.10 27.30
N LYS A 173 -6.34 4.02 28.53
CA LYS A 173 -5.24 4.88 29.02
C LYS A 173 -3.94 4.70 28.24
N THR A 174 -3.60 3.45 27.87
CA THR A 174 -2.38 3.21 27.09
C THR A 174 -2.52 3.79 25.69
N ILE A 175 -3.67 3.61 25.06
CA ILE A 175 -3.95 4.17 23.73
C ILE A 175 -3.91 5.69 23.76
N GLN A 176 -4.51 6.30 24.78
CA GLN A 176 -4.48 7.75 24.99
C GLN A 176 -3.05 8.28 25.13
N ASN A 177 -2.21 7.64 25.95
CA ASN A 177 -0.81 8.01 26.10
C ASN A 177 -0.01 7.84 24.80
N MET A 178 -0.27 6.77 24.03
CA MET A 178 0.37 6.54 22.74
C MET A 178 0.01 7.65 21.74
N ILE A 179 -1.26 8.04 21.66
CA ILE A 179 -1.73 9.14 20.80
C ILE A 179 -1.11 10.47 21.21
N GLN A 180 -1.11 10.80 22.52
CA GLN A 180 -0.59 12.05 23.05
C GLN A 180 0.92 12.21 22.82
N ASN A 181 1.67 11.11 22.83
CA ASN A 181 3.11 11.11 22.60
C ASN A 181 3.49 11.08 21.10
N CYS A 182 2.52 10.96 20.17
CA CYS A 182 2.80 10.97 18.74
C CYS A 182 2.87 12.38 18.14
N ARG A 183 3.81 12.60 17.21
CA ARG A 183 3.81 13.78 16.35
C ARG A 183 2.69 13.67 15.32
N ASN A 184 2.11 14.80 14.88
CA ASN A 184 0.92 14.82 13.99
C ASN A 184 1.04 13.97 12.71
N HIS A 185 2.22 13.90 12.06
CA HIS A 185 2.42 13.05 10.88
C HIS A 185 2.41 11.55 11.23
N ASP A 186 2.89 11.18 12.42
CA ASP A 186 2.93 9.80 12.89
C ASP A 186 1.54 9.32 13.36
N LEU A 187 0.68 10.23 13.82
CA LEU A 187 -0.68 9.90 14.25
C LEU A 187 -1.53 9.32 13.11
N ASN A 188 -1.50 9.93 11.92
CA ASN A 188 -2.23 9.43 10.75
C ASN A 188 -1.81 8.01 10.35
N LYS A 189 -0.51 7.70 10.49
CA LYS A 189 0.01 6.36 10.26
C LYS A 189 -0.42 5.39 11.37
N LEU A 190 -0.40 5.84 12.63
CA LEU A 190 -0.80 5.08 13.81
C LEU A 190 -2.27 4.64 13.79
N ILE A 191 -3.20 5.51 13.40
CA ILE A 191 -4.63 5.20 13.40
C ILE A 191 -5.07 4.33 12.20
N ARG A 192 -4.26 4.27 11.14
CA ARG A 192 -4.54 3.51 9.91
C ARG A 192 -4.00 2.07 9.92
N VAL A 193 -3.31 1.69 10.98
CA VAL A 193 -2.70 0.36 11.14
C VAL A 193 -3.74 -0.75 11.02
N ARG A 194 -3.34 -1.84 10.35
CA ARG A 194 -4.09 -3.08 10.25
C ARG A 194 -3.23 -4.29 10.64
N ASP A 195 -3.85 -5.33 11.21
CA ASP A 195 -3.20 -6.62 11.43
C ASP A 195 -3.09 -7.46 10.14
N SER A 196 -2.58 -8.68 10.25
CA SER A 196 -2.45 -9.64 9.14
C SER A 196 -3.78 -10.05 8.50
N LEU A 197 -4.90 -9.86 9.19
CA LEU A 197 -6.25 -10.13 8.72
C LEU A 197 -6.93 -8.86 8.18
N GLY A 198 -6.23 -7.74 8.12
CA GLY A 198 -6.77 -6.45 7.69
C GLY A 198 -7.59 -5.75 8.77
N ASN A 199 -7.60 -6.24 10.01
CA ASN A 199 -8.33 -5.62 11.11
C ASN A 199 -7.61 -4.35 11.56
N SER A 200 -8.31 -3.23 11.53
CA SER A 200 -7.81 -1.97 12.09
C SER A 200 -7.83 -1.97 13.63
N ALA A 201 -7.19 -0.96 14.23
CA ALA A 201 -7.32 -0.70 15.67
C ALA A 201 -8.79 -0.63 16.13
N LEU A 202 -9.67 -0.08 15.27
CA LEU A 202 -11.10 0.04 15.57
C LEU A 202 -11.82 -1.31 15.51
N HIS A 203 -11.43 -2.24 14.62
CA HIS A 203 -11.93 -3.62 14.64
C HIS A 203 -11.57 -4.30 15.97
N HIS A 204 -10.32 -4.18 16.42
CA HIS A 204 -9.90 -4.76 17.70
C HIS A 204 -10.58 -4.12 18.91
N ALA A 205 -10.81 -2.80 18.87
CA ALA A 205 -11.59 -2.12 19.91
C ALA A 205 -13.03 -2.66 19.96
N CYS A 206 -13.63 -2.98 18.81
CA CYS A 206 -14.94 -3.63 18.73
C CYS A 206 -14.92 -5.01 19.39
N VAL A 207 -13.88 -5.82 19.16
CA VAL A 207 -13.70 -7.12 19.84
C VAL A 207 -13.61 -6.97 21.37
N SER A 208 -12.93 -5.93 21.85
CA SER A 208 -12.73 -5.70 23.28
C SER A 208 -14.03 -5.43 24.05
N GLY A 209 -15.03 -4.85 23.38
CA GLY A 209 -16.26 -4.37 24.04
C GLY A 209 -16.10 -3.04 24.77
N SER A 210 -14.92 -2.41 24.74
CA SER A 210 -14.65 -1.13 25.40
C SER A 210 -15.19 0.04 24.59
N VAL A 211 -16.34 0.57 25.02
CA VAL A 211 -16.96 1.76 24.41
C VAL A 211 -16.04 2.97 24.45
N SER A 212 -15.32 3.17 25.56
CA SER A 212 -14.40 4.29 25.74
C SER A 212 -13.26 4.25 24.73
N THR A 213 -12.73 3.04 24.46
CA THR A 213 -11.68 2.85 23.46
C THR A 213 -12.20 3.09 22.03
N VAL A 214 -13.42 2.63 21.73
CA VAL A 214 -14.06 2.86 20.43
C VAL A 214 -14.26 4.35 20.18
N LYS A 215 -14.81 5.09 21.16
CA LYS A 215 -15.00 6.55 21.07
C LYS A 215 -13.69 7.27 20.82
N LEU A 216 -12.67 6.98 21.63
CA LEU A 216 -11.36 7.61 21.48
C LEU A 216 -10.80 7.44 20.07
N LEU A 217 -10.84 6.22 19.53
CA LEU A 217 -10.32 5.93 18.20
C LEU A 217 -11.12 6.64 17.09
N ILE A 218 -12.44 6.73 17.24
CA ILE A 218 -13.30 7.46 16.30
C ILE A 218 -13.00 8.96 16.34
N GLU A 219 -12.85 9.54 17.53
CA GLU A 219 -12.48 10.95 17.74
C GLU A 219 -11.13 11.30 17.10
N GLN A 220 -10.19 10.34 17.08
CA GLN A 220 -8.90 10.51 16.40
C GLN A 220 -8.98 10.33 14.87
N GLY A 221 -10.15 10.12 14.29
CA GLY A 221 -10.33 10.02 12.84
C GLY A 221 -10.04 8.64 12.25
N CYS A 222 -10.10 7.57 13.06
CA CYS A 222 -10.09 6.20 12.53
C CYS A 222 -11.23 6.02 11.51
N ASN A 223 -10.95 5.31 10.42
CA ASN A 223 -11.95 5.02 9.40
C ASN A 223 -13.03 4.07 9.95
N VAL A 224 -14.24 4.60 10.16
CA VAL A 224 -15.41 3.84 10.62
C VAL A 224 -16.01 2.92 9.55
N LYS A 225 -15.66 3.13 8.27
CA LYS A 225 -16.05 2.31 7.12
C LYS A 225 -14.97 1.27 6.76
N ALA A 226 -14.07 0.96 7.69
CA ALA A 226 -13.03 0.00 7.44
C ALA A 226 -13.62 -1.41 7.37
N VAL A 227 -13.24 -2.15 6.33
CA VAL A 227 -13.46 -3.60 6.19
C VAL A 227 -12.13 -4.34 6.29
N ASN A 228 -12.15 -5.55 6.86
CA ASN A 228 -10.99 -6.44 6.93
C ASN A 228 -10.88 -7.33 5.67
N HIS A 229 -9.92 -8.26 5.61
CA HIS A 229 -9.71 -9.12 4.43
C HIS A 229 -10.81 -10.15 4.20
N GLN A 230 -11.65 -10.41 5.22
CA GLN A 230 -12.86 -11.22 5.09
C GLN A 230 -14.09 -10.36 4.76
N GLU A 231 -13.85 -9.12 4.35
CA GLU A 231 -14.88 -8.10 4.09
C GLU A 231 -15.78 -7.80 5.30
N ASN A 232 -15.37 -8.21 6.50
CA ASN A 232 -16.10 -7.89 7.71
C ASN A 232 -15.87 -6.42 8.05
N ASN A 233 -16.96 -5.66 8.12
CA ASN A 233 -16.95 -4.30 8.66
C ASN A 233 -16.98 -4.32 10.20
N LEU A 234 -16.97 -3.13 10.81
CA LEU A 234 -17.02 -2.99 12.26
C LEU A 234 -18.26 -3.66 12.87
N LEU A 235 -19.44 -3.52 12.25
CA LEU A 235 -20.69 -4.12 12.74
C LEU A 235 -20.63 -5.64 12.72
N HIS A 236 -20.10 -6.25 11.65
CA HIS A 236 -19.90 -7.71 11.55
C HIS A 236 -19.05 -8.22 12.71
N ILE A 237 -17.93 -7.57 13.00
CA ILE A 237 -17.07 -7.92 14.13
C ILE A 237 -17.79 -7.71 15.46
N THR A 238 -18.46 -6.58 15.66
CA THR A 238 -19.17 -6.30 16.92
C THR A 238 -20.27 -7.32 17.21
N VAL A 239 -21.01 -7.76 16.19
CA VAL A 239 -22.06 -8.78 16.30
C VAL A 239 -21.45 -10.16 16.53
N LEU A 240 -20.43 -10.55 15.76
CA LEU A 240 -19.73 -11.83 15.88
C LEU A 240 -19.20 -12.08 17.30
N TYR A 241 -18.67 -11.03 17.94
CA TYR A 241 -18.14 -11.11 19.31
C TYR A 241 -19.17 -10.74 20.40
N GLY A 242 -20.44 -10.54 20.05
CA GLY A 242 -21.52 -10.32 21.01
C GLY A 242 -21.35 -9.05 21.85
N ARG A 243 -21.06 -7.91 21.20
CA ARG A 243 -20.78 -6.62 21.88
C ARG A 243 -21.90 -5.59 21.69
N PRO A 244 -23.09 -5.78 22.30
CA PRO A 244 -24.27 -4.96 22.03
C PRO A 244 -24.11 -3.49 22.45
N VAL A 245 -23.31 -3.21 23.49
CA VAL A 245 -23.08 -1.83 23.95
C VAL A 245 -22.23 -1.05 22.95
N VAL A 246 -21.20 -1.67 22.39
CA VAL A 246 -20.39 -1.08 21.32
C VAL A 246 -21.23 -0.93 20.05
N LEU A 247 -22.08 -1.92 19.74
CA LEU A 247 -22.96 -1.87 18.57
C LEU A 247 -23.88 -0.64 18.63
N LYS A 248 -24.50 -0.39 19.78
CA LYS A 248 -25.33 0.80 20.01
C LYS A 248 -24.54 2.10 19.83
N GLU A 249 -23.27 2.12 20.21
CA GLU A 249 -22.44 3.32 20.03
C GLU A 249 -22.10 3.54 18.55
N LEU A 250 -21.69 2.50 17.83
CA LEU A 250 -21.39 2.56 16.40
C LEU A 250 -22.61 3.02 15.59
N LEU A 251 -23.80 2.50 15.89
CA LEU A 251 -25.04 2.88 15.19
C LEU A 251 -25.45 4.35 15.36
N LYS A 252 -24.86 5.10 16.30
CA LYS A 252 -25.06 6.55 16.40
C LYS A 252 -24.37 7.31 15.27
N HIS A 253 -23.33 6.73 14.68
CA HIS A 253 -22.58 7.35 13.58
C HIS A 253 -23.28 7.05 12.25
N LYS A 254 -23.83 8.11 11.62
CA LYS A 254 -24.58 8.04 10.34
C LYS A 254 -23.78 7.45 9.17
N ASP A 255 -22.45 7.44 9.29
CA ASP A 255 -21.54 6.92 8.28
C ASP A 255 -21.50 5.40 8.20
N ILE A 256 -21.99 4.69 9.23
CA ILE A 256 -21.92 3.22 9.28
C ILE A 256 -23.20 2.65 8.67
N ARG A 257 -23.08 2.01 7.51
CA ARG A 257 -24.20 1.38 6.82
C ARG A 257 -24.41 -0.04 7.34
N VAL A 258 -25.62 -0.33 7.81
CA VAL A 258 -26.01 -1.65 8.36
C VAL A 258 -26.10 -2.72 7.26
N GLU A 259 -26.26 -2.30 6.00
CA GLU A 259 -26.55 -3.19 4.86
C GLU A 259 -25.32 -3.58 4.03
N GLU A 260 -24.10 -3.20 4.44
CA GLU A 260 -22.89 -3.66 3.76
C GLU A 260 -22.75 -5.17 3.96
N LYS A 261 -23.14 -5.94 2.94
CA LYS A 261 -23.03 -7.40 2.93
C LYS A 261 -21.56 -7.80 2.89
N ASN A 262 -21.23 -8.92 3.54
CA ASN A 262 -20.06 -9.72 3.17
C ASN A 262 -20.24 -10.11 1.70
N GLN A 263 -19.48 -9.54 0.75
CA GLN A 263 -19.47 -10.09 -0.60
C GLN A 263 -18.63 -11.36 -0.50
N ALA A 264 -19.32 -12.49 -0.66
CA ALA A 264 -18.69 -13.81 -0.68
C ALA A 264 -17.98 -14.04 -2.01
#